data_AF-A0A963Z6H7-F1
#
_entry.id   AF-A0A963Z6H7-F1
#
_cell.length_a   1.000
_cell.length_b   1.000
_cell.length_c   1.000
_cell.angle_alpha   90.00
_cell.angle_beta   90.00
_cell.angle_gamma   90.00
#
_symmetry.space_group_name_H-M   'P 1'
#
loop_
_entity.id
_entity.type
_entity.pdbx_description
1 polymer ?
#
loop_
_entity_poly.entity_id
_entity_poly.type
_entity_poly.pdbx_seq_one_letter_code
_entity_poly.pdbx_strand_id
1 'polypeptide(L)'
;MTTEHVAQLGKSPKRRKSVLRNGIFAQAVRNQMARQAGARKRAEEKEREEREAEFAAKPLVERNAIKLTDLELEWSVLGPLRMITFSVCLGPDGDVARAFADDVETLGFKSQLSFDTDEKQWSLNATRAMEPTAANVTHWEEWFNARVEKCQYSSESEDLVSFEGWRYPKRVAPTFSLEGGRWRDASERERGRILFGQTLGYDPVSLKRQFDYYRSTPMAPPFRLVPSQFLSKARAQRPHNAEPTASKFAQWLYSLYADAYGSPHDRDEGKKAQDAILAARRGAYACVDADVLLASFPEWQLVHNGMQMAQSAIPDYFKIDDLKVFGEALRVLPDLIYRNQRTGEIIIVEIKHSRMAIPSNLWPNIWGQLWCYAQLEQVRESPSVTIIGEVWGDAWAYFKWRRSTSHLVCLRASVRRDSRAPAYDRFFRTLFDIYRGVE
;
A
#
# COMPACT_ATOMS: atom_id res chain seq x y z
N MET A 1 -67.20 -53.43 -13.05
CA MET A 1 -67.57 -52.22 -12.28
C MET A 1 -66.28 -51.54 -11.83
N THR A 2 -66.32 -50.21 -11.70
CA THR A 2 -65.25 -49.25 -11.29
C THR A 2 -64.26 -48.75 -12.34
N THR A 3 -64.76 -47.77 -13.11
CA THR A 3 -64.22 -46.41 -13.38
C THR A 3 -62.73 -46.19 -13.68
N GLU A 4 -62.49 -45.85 -14.94
CA GLU A 4 -61.39 -45.03 -15.45
C GLU A 4 -61.45 -43.57 -14.91
N HIS A 5 -60.29 -43.01 -14.57
CA HIS A 5 -60.08 -41.56 -14.43
C HIS A 5 -58.83 -41.16 -15.21
N VAL A 6 -58.99 -41.03 -16.53
CA VAL A 6 -58.04 -40.31 -17.40
C VAL A 6 -58.56 -38.89 -17.55
N ALA A 7 -58.02 -37.97 -16.77
CA ALA A 7 -58.26 -36.53 -16.93
C ALA A 7 -57.47 -36.02 -18.16
N GLN A 8 -58.10 -36.07 -19.33
CA GLN A 8 -57.67 -35.28 -20.49
C GLN A 8 -57.98 -33.80 -20.24
N LEU A 9 -57.00 -33.07 -19.69
CA LEU A 9 -57.02 -31.60 -19.70
C LEU A 9 -56.81 -31.12 -21.14
N GLY A 10 -57.92 -30.72 -21.77
CA GLY A 10 -57.95 -30.02 -23.05
C GLY A 10 -57.09 -28.75 -23.02
N LYS A 11 -55.87 -28.84 -23.56
CA LYS A 11 -55.00 -27.69 -23.76
C LYS A 11 -55.57 -26.85 -24.90
N SER A 12 -56.30 -25.81 -24.51
CA SER A 12 -56.87 -24.79 -25.40
C SER A 12 -55.82 -24.26 -26.42
N PRO A 13 -56.12 -24.25 -27.74
CA PRO A 13 -55.21 -23.77 -28.80
C PRO A 13 -54.75 -22.31 -28.63
N LYS A 14 -55.46 -21.53 -27.80
CA LYS A 14 -55.13 -20.13 -27.52
C LYS A 14 -53.89 -19.94 -26.63
N ARG A 15 -53.54 -20.91 -25.77
CA ARG A 15 -52.33 -20.82 -24.91
C ARG A 15 -51.02 -21.10 -25.66
N ARG A 16 -51.02 -21.92 -26.72
CA ARG A 16 -49.79 -22.20 -27.51
C ARG A 16 -49.32 -21.01 -28.35
N LYS A 17 -50.24 -20.18 -28.87
CA LYS A 17 -49.88 -18.97 -29.65
C LYS A 17 -49.27 -17.85 -28.80
N SER A 18 -49.65 -17.75 -27.53
CA SER A 18 -49.10 -16.77 -26.58
C SER A 18 -47.65 -17.08 -26.18
N VAL A 19 -47.34 -18.36 -25.90
CA VAL A 19 -45.98 -18.78 -25.51
C VAL A 19 -44.98 -18.64 -26.66
N LEU A 20 -45.37 -18.96 -27.91
CA LEU A 20 -44.50 -18.76 -29.07
C LEU A 20 -44.21 -17.28 -29.36
N ARG A 21 -45.19 -16.38 -29.22
CA ARG A 21 -44.97 -14.94 -29.41
C ARG A 21 -44.03 -14.34 -28.37
N ASN A 22 -44.15 -14.77 -27.11
CA ASN A 22 -43.26 -14.30 -26.04
C ASN A 22 -41.82 -14.81 -26.22
N GLY A 23 -41.62 -16.03 -26.73
CA GLY A 23 -40.29 -16.56 -27.05
C GLY A 23 -39.58 -15.81 -28.19
N ILE A 24 -40.32 -15.46 -29.25
CA ILE A 24 -39.78 -14.68 -30.38
C ILE A 24 -39.40 -13.26 -29.95
N PHE A 25 -40.22 -12.61 -29.13
CA PHE A 25 -39.92 -11.27 -28.60
C PHE A 25 -38.69 -11.27 -27.68
N ALA A 26 -38.60 -12.24 -26.76
CA ALA A 26 -37.43 -12.37 -25.87
C ALA A 26 -36.15 -12.69 -26.65
N GLN A 27 -36.22 -13.45 -27.74
CA GLN A 27 -35.08 -13.71 -28.60
C GLN A 27 -34.66 -12.46 -29.39
N ALA A 28 -35.62 -11.67 -29.89
CA ALA A 28 -35.33 -10.42 -30.57
C ALA A 28 -34.64 -9.40 -29.65
N VAL A 29 -35.13 -9.26 -28.41
CA VAL A 29 -34.51 -8.37 -27.40
C VAL A 29 -33.09 -8.84 -27.05
N ARG A 30 -32.87 -10.14 -26.84
CA ARG A 30 -31.51 -10.68 -26.57
C ARG A 30 -30.56 -10.43 -27.74
N ASN A 31 -31.00 -10.66 -28.97
CA ASN A 31 -30.20 -10.40 -30.16
C ASN A 31 -29.88 -8.91 -30.32
N GLN A 32 -30.83 -8.02 -30.02
CA GLN A 32 -30.61 -6.57 -30.04
C GLN A 32 -29.62 -6.13 -28.96
N MET A 33 -29.75 -6.63 -27.73
CA MET A 33 -28.80 -6.35 -26.64
C MET A 33 -27.39 -6.86 -26.96
N ALA A 34 -27.26 -8.06 -27.54
CA ALA A 34 -25.97 -8.61 -27.95
C ALA A 34 -25.31 -7.76 -29.07
N ARG A 35 -26.09 -7.28 -30.04
CA ARG A 35 -25.60 -6.37 -31.10
C ARG A 35 -25.16 -5.02 -30.52
N GLN A 36 -25.93 -4.45 -29.59
CA GLN A 36 -25.57 -3.21 -28.91
C GLN A 36 -24.30 -3.38 -28.06
N ALA A 37 -24.16 -4.46 -27.31
CA ALA A 37 -22.95 -4.77 -26.55
C ALA A 37 -21.72 -4.94 -27.46
N GLY A 38 -21.87 -5.63 -28.59
CA GLY A 38 -20.81 -5.80 -29.58
C GLY A 38 -20.38 -4.47 -30.23
N ALA A 39 -21.34 -3.61 -30.59
CA ALA A 39 -21.05 -2.28 -31.14
C ALA A 39 -20.34 -1.38 -30.12
N ARG A 40 -20.77 -1.42 -28.85
CA ARG A 40 -20.15 -0.67 -27.76
C ARG A 40 -18.70 -1.12 -27.51
N LYS A 41 -18.45 -2.43 -27.48
CA LYS A 41 -17.10 -2.98 -27.34
C LYS A 41 -16.17 -2.56 -28.48
N ARG A 42 -16.65 -2.58 -29.73
CA ARG A 42 -15.85 -2.13 -30.89
C ARG A 42 -15.57 -0.63 -30.84
N ALA A 43 -16.54 0.18 -30.39
CA ALA A 43 -16.34 1.61 -30.21
C ALA A 43 -15.31 1.91 -29.12
N GLU A 44 -15.38 1.22 -27.98
CA GLU A 44 -14.41 1.32 -26.88
C GLU A 44 -13.00 0.88 -27.33
N GLU A 45 -12.90 -0.18 -28.13
CA GLU A 45 -11.63 -0.67 -28.69
C GLU A 45 -11.02 0.33 -29.67
N LYS A 46 -11.82 0.88 -30.58
CA LYS A 46 -11.38 1.92 -31.51
C LYS A 46 -10.94 3.19 -30.78
N GLU A 47 -11.70 3.63 -29.77
CA GLU A 47 -11.33 4.80 -28.95
C GLU A 47 -10.02 4.55 -28.19
N ARG A 48 -9.80 3.32 -27.70
CA ARG A 48 -8.52 2.94 -27.07
C ARG A 48 -7.37 2.98 -28.07
N GLU A 49 -7.53 2.41 -29.26
CA GLU A 49 -6.52 2.43 -30.33
C GLU A 49 -6.17 3.87 -30.76
N GLU A 50 -7.17 4.74 -30.93
CA GLU A 50 -6.96 6.16 -31.25
C GLU A 50 -6.17 6.88 -30.15
N ARG A 51 -6.51 6.63 -28.87
CA ARG A 51 -5.76 7.19 -27.73
C ARG A 51 -4.33 6.65 -27.63
N GLU A 52 -4.12 5.37 -27.91
CA GLU A 52 -2.78 4.76 -27.93
C GLU A 52 -1.93 5.31 -29.07
N ALA A 53 -2.50 5.51 -30.26
CA ALA A 53 -1.84 6.14 -31.39
C ALA A 53 -1.50 7.61 -31.11
N GLU A 54 -2.45 8.37 -30.54
CA GLU A 54 -2.22 9.76 -30.12
C GLU A 54 -1.11 9.84 -29.07
N PHE A 55 -1.11 8.94 -28.08
CA PHE A 55 -0.06 8.87 -27.07
C PHE A 55 1.30 8.51 -27.69
N ALA A 56 1.34 7.55 -28.61
CA ALA A 56 2.57 7.12 -29.29
C ALA A 56 3.18 8.21 -30.18
N ALA A 57 2.36 9.10 -30.75
CA ALA A 57 2.80 10.22 -31.59
C ALA A 57 3.45 11.37 -30.80
N LYS A 58 3.30 11.40 -29.46
CA LYS A 58 3.90 12.44 -28.61
C LYS A 58 5.42 12.27 -28.51
N PRO A 59 6.18 13.38 -28.36
CA PRO A 59 7.61 13.32 -28.03
C PRO A 59 7.88 12.42 -26.83
N LEU A 60 9.00 11.69 -26.83
CA LEU A 60 9.34 10.73 -25.77
C LEU A 60 9.30 11.36 -24.37
N VAL A 61 9.84 12.58 -24.25
CA VAL A 61 9.80 13.33 -22.99
C VAL A 61 8.38 13.63 -22.51
N GLU A 62 7.44 13.91 -23.41
CA GLU A 62 6.04 14.16 -23.06
C GLU A 62 5.34 12.86 -22.64
N ARG A 63 5.59 11.75 -23.35
CA ARG A 63 5.09 10.41 -22.98
C ARG A 63 5.54 10.03 -21.56
N ASN A 64 6.82 10.24 -21.27
CA ASN A 64 7.38 9.98 -19.96
C ASN A 64 6.81 10.92 -18.88
N ALA A 65 6.59 12.20 -19.19
CA ALA A 65 5.95 13.14 -18.27
C ALA A 65 4.52 12.73 -17.88
N ILE A 66 3.72 12.28 -18.86
CA ILE A 66 2.36 11.78 -18.62
C ILE A 66 2.39 10.54 -17.73
N LYS A 67 3.20 9.53 -18.09
CA LYS A 67 3.34 8.29 -17.31
C LYS A 67 3.80 8.56 -15.87
N LEU A 68 4.74 9.49 -15.69
CA LEU A 68 5.25 9.88 -14.38
C LEU A 68 4.22 10.67 -13.55
N THR A 69 3.38 11.48 -14.17
CA THR A 69 2.33 12.24 -13.45
C THR A 69 1.38 11.31 -12.69
N ASP A 70 0.95 10.23 -13.35
CA ASP A 70 0.06 9.25 -12.73
C ASP A 70 0.77 8.45 -11.62
N LEU A 71 2.05 8.15 -11.80
CA LEU A 71 2.85 7.40 -10.84
C LEU A 71 3.21 8.26 -9.61
N GLU A 72 3.67 9.49 -9.78
CA GLU A 72 4.12 10.35 -8.67
C GLU A 72 2.99 10.82 -7.75
N LEU A 73 1.73 10.75 -8.19
CA LEU A 73 0.57 11.14 -7.37
C LEU A 73 0.58 10.44 -6.00
N GLU A 74 0.98 9.17 -5.96
CA GLU A 74 1.09 8.40 -4.71
C GLU A 74 2.52 8.22 -4.23
N TRP A 75 3.49 8.17 -5.14
CA TRP A 75 4.87 7.81 -4.79
C TRP A 75 5.71 8.97 -4.26
N SER A 76 5.32 10.22 -4.55
CA SER A 76 5.96 11.46 -4.04
C SER A 76 6.19 11.46 -2.52
N VAL A 77 5.35 10.74 -1.76
CA VAL A 77 5.46 10.58 -0.30
C VAL A 77 6.73 9.84 0.16
N LEU A 78 7.42 9.13 -0.74
CA LEU A 78 8.65 8.40 -0.42
C LEU A 78 9.92 9.26 -0.52
N GLY A 79 9.80 10.52 -0.94
CA GLY A 79 10.92 11.45 -1.12
C GLY A 79 11.22 11.72 -2.61
N PRO A 80 12.41 12.23 -2.95
CA PRO A 80 12.71 12.64 -4.32
C PRO A 80 13.22 11.50 -5.22
N LEU A 81 13.70 10.39 -4.66
CA LEU A 81 14.36 9.32 -5.42
C LEU A 81 13.49 8.07 -5.57
N ARG A 82 13.62 7.38 -6.71
CA ARG A 82 12.94 6.11 -7.02
C ARG A 82 13.90 5.10 -7.61
N MET A 83 13.69 3.83 -7.29
CA MET A 83 14.39 2.70 -7.90
C MET A 83 13.77 2.35 -9.26
N ILE A 84 14.14 3.08 -10.31
CA ILE A 84 13.64 2.85 -11.68
C ILE A 84 14.43 1.70 -12.32
N THR A 85 13.72 0.78 -12.97
CA THR A 85 14.31 -0.36 -13.68
C THR A 85 14.14 -0.20 -15.19
N PHE A 86 15.21 -0.39 -15.94
CA PHE A 86 15.25 -0.45 -17.40
C PHE A 86 15.47 -1.90 -17.81
N SER A 87 14.67 -2.41 -18.73
CA SER A 87 14.68 -3.82 -19.15
C SER A 87 15.17 -3.93 -20.59
N VAL A 88 16.11 -4.85 -20.85
CA VAL A 88 16.72 -5.09 -22.16
C VAL A 88 16.73 -6.58 -22.45
N CYS A 89 16.36 -6.98 -23.66
CA CYS A 89 16.62 -8.30 -24.21
C CYS A 89 17.92 -8.26 -25.05
N LEU A 90 18.83 -9.20 -24.81
CA LEU A 90 20.21 -9.20 -25.31
C LEU A 90 20.55 -10.38 -26.24
N GLY A 91 19.56 -11.18 -26.64
CA GLY A 91 19.76 -12.34 -27.52
C GLY A 91 20.54 -13.48 -26.83
N PRO A 92 21.00 -14.50 -27.58
CA PRO A 92 21.60 -15.72 -27.01
C PRO A 92 23.06 -15.55 -26.52
N ASP A 93 23.77 -14.51 -26.96
CA ASP A 93 25.20 -14.34 -26.69
C ASP A 93 25.46 -13.87 -25.24
N GLY A 94 26.02 -14.76 -24.43
CA GLY A 94 26.34 -14.49 -23.02
C GLY A 94 27.56 -13.57 -22.81
N ASP A 95 28.45 -13.44 -23.79
CA ASP A 95 29.58 -12.50 -23.71
C ASP A 95 29.09 -11.07 -23.92
N VAL A 96 28.20 -10.89 -24.90
CA VAL A 96 27.52 -9.61 -25.16
C VAL A 96 26.68 -9.20 -23.96
N ALA A 97 25.92 -10.14 -23.39
CA ALA A 97 25.08 -9.85 -22.23
C ALA A 97 25.89 -9.39 -21.01
N ARG A 98 27.04 -10.01 -20.76
CA ARG A 98 27.96 -9.63 -19.68
C ARG A 98 28.62 -8.28 -19.93
N ALA A 99 29.13 -8.05 -21.14
CA ALA A 99 29.72 -6.76 -21.50
C ALA A 99 28.70 -5.60 -21.36
N PHE A 100 27.45 -5.83 -21.76
CA PHE A 100 26.38 -4.84 -21.59
C PHE A 100 26.08 -4.58 -20.11
N ALA A 101 26.02 -5.62 -19.27
CA ALA A 101 25.82 -5.47 -17.84
C ALA A 101 26.95 -4.67 -17.18
N ASP A 102 28.21 -4.97 -17.52
CA ASP A 102 29.39 -4.25 -17.02
C ASP A 102 29.32 -2.76 -17.38
N ASP A 103 29.00 -2.42 -18.63
CA ASP A 103 28.82 -1.03 -19.07
C ASP A 103 27.77 -0.29 -18.23
N VAL A 104 26.63 -0.94 -18.00
CA VAL A 104 25.52 -0.39 -17.22
C VAL A 104 25.93 -0.16 -15.76
N GLU A 105 26.72 -1.06 -15.18
CA GLU A 105 27.26 -0.91 -13.82
C GLU A 105 28.26 0.25 -13.70
N THR A 106 29.09 0.52 -14.72
CA THR A 106 29.97 1.70 -14.72
C THR A 106 29.21 3.02 -14.64
N LEU A 107 27.94 3.02 -15.08
CA LEU A 107 27.05 4.17 -15.03
C LEU A 107 26.31 4.29 -13.69
N GLY A 108 26.56 3.38 -12.74
CA GLY A 108 25.98 3.40 -11.39
C GLY A 108 24.63 2.70 -11.28
N PHE A 109 24.27 1.85 -12.24
CA PHE A 109 23.12 0.96 -12.13
C PHE A 109 23.52 -0.32 -11.40
N LYS A 110 22.55 -0.96 -10.74
CA LYS A 110 22.64 -2.36 -10.33
C LYS A 110 22.12 -3.22 -11.48
N SER A 111 22.93 -4.16 -11.97
CA SER A 111 22.53 -5.06 -13.04
C SER A 111 21.98 -6.37 -12.48
N GLN A 112 21.00 -6.96 -13.18
CA GLN A 112 20.54 -8.32 -12.93
C GLN A 112 20.33 -9.01 -14.27
N LEU A 113 21.23 -9.93 -14.61
CA LEU A 113 21.12 -10.79 -15.79
C LEU A 113 20.30 -12.05 -15.48
N SER A 114 19.49 -12.46 -16.45
CA SER A 114 18.76 -13.72 -16.46
C SER A 114 18.75 -14.33 -17.85
N PHE A 115 18.89 -15.65 -17.94
CA PHE A 115 18.77 -16.38 -19.21
C PHE A 115 17.43 -17.10 -19.26
N ASP A 116 16.64 -16.82 -20.29
CA ASP A 116 15.41 -17.55 -20.59
C ASP A 116 15.76 -18.78 -21.43
N THR A 117 15.49 -19.97 -20.90
CA THR A 117 15.82 -21.23 -21.58
C THR A 117 14.88 -21.55 -22.73
N ASP A 118 13.64 -21.05 -22.68
CA ASP A 118 12.61 -21.35 -23.68
C ASP A 118 12.82 -20.48 -24.91
N GLU A 119 13.08 -19.18 -24.68
CA GLU A 119 13.37 -18.20 -25.74
C GLU A 119 14.86 -18.17 -26.11
N LYS A 120 15.71 -18.88 -25.37
CA LYS A 120 17.18 -18.95 -25.53
C LYS A 120 17.84 -17.57 -25.57
N GLN A 121 17.37 -16.64 -24.75
CA GLN A 121 17.85 -15.27 -24.75
C GLN A 121 18.19 -14.76 -23.36
N TRP A 122 19.20 -13.90 -23.29
CA TRP A 122 19.55 -13.14 -22.11
C TRP A 122 18.64 -11.92 -21.98
N SER A 123 18.25 -11.64 -20.74
CA SER A 123 17.57 -10.41 -20.35
C SER A 123 18.38 -9.72 -19.26
N LEU A 124 18.37 -8.40 -19.29
CA LEU A 124 19.00 -7.53 -18.30
C LEU A 124 17.95 -6.61 -17.68
N ASN A 125 17.90 -6.59 -16.36
CA ASN A 125 17.24 -5.55 -15.60
C ASN A 125 18.27 -4.63 -14.95
N ALA A 126 18.31 -3.38 -15.37
CA ALA A 126 19.20 -2.35 -14.86
C ALA A 126 18.43 -1.41 -13.93
N THR A 127 18.76 -1.39 -12.64
CA THR A 127 18.02 -0.59 -11.64
C THR A 127 18.88 0.52 -11.03
N ARG A 128 18.34 1.73 -10.95
CA ARG A 128 19.03 2.88 -10.34
C ARG A 128 18.09 3.74 -9.49
N ALA A 129 18.61 4.22 -8.35
CA ALA A 129 17.97 5.28 -7.57
C ALA A 129 18.17 6.63 -8.28
N MET A 130 17.09 7.28 -8.70
CA MET A 130 17.15 8.54 -9.44
C MET A 130 15.90 9.39 -9.20
N GLU A 131 16.01 10.70 -9.42
CA GLU A 131 14.83 11.56 -9.48
C GLU A 131 14.01 11.19 -10.72
N PRO A 132 12.72 10.84 -10.54
CA PRO A 132 11.85 10.33 -11.60
C PRO A 132 11.29 11.50 -12.43
N THR A 133 12.16 12.34 -12.98
CA THR A 133 11.75 13.43 -13.88
C THR A 133 11.65 12.91 -15.31
N ALA A 134 10.78 13.53 -16.11
CA ALA A 134 10.63 13.17 -17.52
C ALA A 134 11.97 13.27 -18.28
N ALA A 135 12.76 14.30 -17.98
CA ALA A 135 14.08 14.49 -18.59
C ALA A 135 15.05 13.36 -18.23
N ASN A 136 15.14 12.99 -16.94
CA ASN A 136 16.06 11.95 -16.49
C ASN A 136 15.68 10.57 -17.05
N VAL A 137 14.39 10.22 -17.03
CA VAL A 137 13.93 8.93 -17.56
C VAL A 137 14.13 8.85 -19.08
N THR A 138 13.82 9.93 -19.79
CA THR A 138 14.03 10.01 -21.25
C THR A 138 15.50 9.88 -21.62
N HIS A 139 16.38 10.56 -20.90
CA HIS A 139 17.82 10.46 -21.11
C HIS A 139 18.32 9.01 -21.04
N TRP A 140 17.91 8.25 -20.02
CA TRP A 140 18.31 6.86 -19.89
C TRP A 140 17.65 5.95 -20.93
N GLU A 141 16.38 6.19 -21.24
CA GLU A 141 15.67 5.46 -22.29
C GLU A 141 16.34 5.63 -23.67
N GLU A 142 16.75 6.85 -24.03
CA GLU A 142 17.51 7.12 -25.25
C GLU A 142 18.89 6.44 -25.21
N TRP A 143 19.57 6.45 -24.06
CA TRP A 143 20.85 5.78 -23.89
C TRP A 143 20.74 4.26 -24.10
N PHE A 144 19.74 3.60 -23.47
CA PHE A 144 19.52 2.16 -23.61
C PHE A 144 19.16 1.78 -25.06
N ASN A 145 18.28 2.55 -25.71
CA ASN A 145 17.95 2.34 -27.13
C ASN A 145 19.19 2.45 -28.01
N ALA A 146 19.97 3.53 -27.88
CA ALA A 146 21.18 3.73 -28.67
C ALA A 146 22.26 2.67 -28.40
N ARG A 147 22.33 2.11 -27.17
CA ARG A 147 23.25 1.02 -26.84
C ARG A 147 22.79 -0.29 -27.49
N VAL A 148 21.50 -0.60 -27.41
CA VAL A 148 20.91 -1.78 -28.04
C VAL A 148 21.13 -1.78 -29.56
N GLU A 149 20.92 -0.65 -30.23
CA GLU A 149 21.18 -0.50 -31.67
C GLU A 149 22.63 -0.81 -32.04
N LYS A 150 23.59 -0.43 -31.20
CA LYS A 150 25.02 -0.74 -31.40
C LYS A 150 25.37 -2.21 -31.16
N CYS A 151 24.55 -2.92 -30.40
CA CYS A 151 24.71 -4.33 -30.08
C CYS A 151 24.06 -5.26 -31.11
N GLN A 152 23.29 -4.72 -32.08
CA GLN A 152 22.73 -5.52 -33.16
C GLN A 152 23.86 -6.04 -34.06
N TYR A 153 24.17 -7.32 -33.92
CA TYR A 153 25.16 -8.02 -34.74
C TYR A 153 24.71 -8.11 -36.20
N SER A 154 25.66 -8.10 -37.13
CA SER A 154 25.43 -8.25 -38.57
C SER A 154 25.09 -9.69 -38.99
N SER A 155 24.50 -10.50 -38.11
CA SER A 155 24.23 -11.92 -38.40
C SER A 155 22.78 -12.11 -38.82
N GLU A 156 22.56 -12.99 -39.80
CA GLU A 156 21.26 -13.37 -40.39
C GLU A 156 20.25 -13.98 -39.39
N SER A 157 20.55 -13.99 -38.09
CA SER A 157 19.64 -14.42 -37.04
C SER A 157 18.72 -13.26 -36.63
N GLU A 158 17.41 -13.47 -36.72
CA GLU A 158 16.37 -12.55 -36.23
C GLU A 158 16.33 -12.44 -34.68
N ASP A 159 17.41 -12.78 -33.97
CA ASP A 159 17.50 -12.68 -32.52
C ASP A 159 17.59 -11.20 -32.11
N LEU A 160 16.42 -10.60 -31.89
CA LEU A 160 16.23 -9.17 -31.68
C LEU A 160 16.72 -8.73 -30.29
N VAL A 161 17.96 -8.22 -30.23
CA VAL A 161 18.37 -7.33 -29.15
C VAL A 161 17.41 -6.13 -29.15
N SER A 162 16.67 -5.95 -28.06
CA SER A 162 15.61 -4.93 -27.96
C SER A 162 15.53 -4.33 -26.57
N PHE A 163 15.25 -3.03 -26.51
CA PHE A 163 14.93 -2.35 -25.26
C PHE A 163 13.44 -2.53 -24.97
N GLU A 164 13.11 -3.12 -23.82
CA GLU A 164 11.72 -3.44 -23.43
C GLU A 164 11.01 -2.30 -22.70
N GLY A 165 11.69 -1.18 -22.47
CA GLY A 165 11.17 -0.04 -21.73
C GLY A 165 11.65 0.03 -20.29
N TRP A 166 11.04 0.94 -19.53
CA TRP A 166 11.33 1.16 -18.12
C TRP A 166 10.08 0.95 -17.25
N ARG A 167 10.34 0.55 -16.01
CA ARG A 167 9.34 0.22 -15.00
C ARG A 167 9.62 0.97 -13.72
N TYR A 168 8.56 1.56 -13.19
CA TYR A 168 8.54 2.14 -11.86
C TYR A 168 8.60 1.01 -10.81
N PRO A 169 9.12 1.24 -9.59
CA PRO A 169 9.16 0.22 -8.57
C PRO A 169 7.76 -0.37 -8.33
N LYS A 170 7.69 -1.71 -8.19
CA LYS A 170 6.43 -2.41 -7.98
C LYS A 170 5.96 -2.20 -6.54
N ARG A 171 4.67 -1.95 -6.36
CA ARG A 171 4.07 -2.05 -5.02
C ARG A 171 4.13 -3.49 -4.54
N VAL A 172 4.30 -3.66 -3.24
CA VAL A 172 4.35 -4.99 -2.60
C VAL A 172 3.29 -5.08 -1.50
N ALA A 173 2.90 -6.30 -1.13
CA ALA A 173 1.95 -6.55 -0.05
C ALA A 173 2.51 -7.63 0.87
N PRO A 174 3.44 -7.25 1.77
CA PRO A 174 4.13 -8.23 2.58
C PRO A 174 3.12 -8.95 3.48
N THR A 175 3.18 -10.28 3.44
CA THR A 175 2.20 -11.16 4.06
C THR A 175 2.91 -12.25 4.83
N PHE A 176 2.56 -12.37 6.10
CA PHE A 176 3.30 -13.17 7.06
C PHE A 176 2.42 -14.31 7.57
N SER A 177 2.97 -15.52 7.61
CA SER A 177 2.27 -16.66 8.20
C SER A 177 2.57 -16.75 9.69
N LEU A 178 1.52 -16.92 10.51
CA LEU A 178 1.67 -17.15 11.94
C LEU A 178 2.12 -18.58 12.28
N GLU A 179 2.03 -19.51 11.32
CA GLU A 179 2.35 -20.94 11.51
C GLU A 179 3.84 -21.25 11.33
N GLY A 180 4.69 -20.24 11.03
CA GLY A 180 6.12 -20.39 10.77
C GLY A 180 6.42 -20.99 9.39
N GLY A 181 7.43 -20.46 8.68
CA GLY A 181 7.83 -21.00 7.37
C GLY A 181 8.74 -20.09 6.53
N ARG A 182 9.25 -20.62 5.41
CA ARG A 182 10.21 -19.99 4.47
C ARG A 182 9.79 -18.64 3.86
N TRP A 183 8.54 -18.21 4.01
CA TRP A 183 8.02 -16.96 3.44
C TRP A 183 8.32 -15.72 4.29
N ARG A 184 8.87 -15.93 5.49
CA ARG A 184 9.15 -14.87 6.46
C ARG A 184 10.16 -13.85 5.91
N ASP A 185 11.33 -14.30 5.47
CA ASP A 185 12.43 -13.40 5.07
C ASP A 185 12.09 -12.48 3.88
N ALA A 186 11.32 -12.99 2.91
CA ALA A 186 10.94 -12.20 1.74
C ALA A 186 9.94 -11.08 2.13
N SER A 187 8.94 -11.40 2.94
CA SER A 187 7.95 -10.42 3.41
C SER A 187 8.56 -9.41 4.38
N GLU A 188 9.53 -9.82 5.19
CA GLU A 188 10.29 -8.92 6.06
C GLU A 188 11.11 -7.93 5.26
N ARG A 189 11.85 -8.39 4.24
CA ARG A 189 12.57 -7.51 3.33
C ARG A 189 11.64 -6.55 2.61
N GLU A 190 10.50 -7.01 2.13
CA GLU A 190 9.49 -6.17 1.48
C GLU A 190 8.94 -5.09 2.43
N ARG A 191 8.61 -5.47 3.68
CA ARG A 191 8.23 -4.48 4.71
C ARG A 191 9.35 -3.48 4.95
N GLY A 192 10.60 -3.92 5.08
CA GLY A 192 11.74 -3.03 5.25
C GLY A 192 11.86 -2.03 4.09
N ARG A 193 11.69 -2.49 2.85
CA ARG A 193 11.66 -1.61 1.67
C ARG A 193 10.55 -0.57 1.76
N ILE A 194 9.37 -0.94 2.28
CA ILE A 194 8.28 0.02 2.50
C ILE A 194 8.65 1.03 3.60
N LEU A 195 9.09 0.52 4.75
CA LEU A 195 9.39 1.31 5.95
C LEU A 195 10.47 2.37 5.67
N PHE A 196 11.54 1.97 4.99
CA PHE A 196 12.68 2.82 4.66
C PHE A 196 12.53 3.55 3.31
N GLY A 197 11.34 3.54 2.71
CA GLY A 197 10.99 4.42 1.59
C GLY A 197 11.53 4.00 0.23
N GLN A 198 11.88 2.72 0.06
CA GLN A 198 12.30 2.17 -1.23
C GLN A 198 11.12 1.72 -2.10
N THR A 199 9.97 1.37 -1.50
CA THR A 199 8.76 0.97 -2.23
C THR A 199 7.46 1.34 -1.49
N LEU A 200 6.31 1.21 -2.18
CA LEU A 200 4.98 1.36 -1.58
C LEU A 200 4.32 0.01 -1.26
N GLY A 201 3.56 0.00 -0.17
CA GLY A 201 2.61 -1.06 0.13
C GLY A 201 1.31 -0.91 -0.66
N TYR A 202 0.61 -2.00 -0.91
CA TYR A 202 -0.83 -1.95 -1.26
C TYR A 202 -1.62 -2.85 -0.33
N ASP A 203 -2.91 -2.53 -0.12
CA ASP A 203 -3.78 -3.31 0.75
C ASP A 203 -4.15 -4.64 0.07
N PRO A 204 -3.63 -5.81 0.50
CA PRO A 204 -3.97 -7.08 -0.12
C PRO A 204 -5.45 -7.44 0.08
N VAL A 205 -6.11 -6.86 1.09
CA VAL A 205 -7.54 -7.07 1.37
C VAL A 205 -8.42 -6.39 0.32
N SER A 206 -7.93 -5.33 -0.32
CA SER A 206 -8.67 -4.65 -1.40
C SER A 206 -8.78 -5.50 -2.68
N LEU A 207 -7.90 -6.50 -2.84
CA LEU A 207 -7.90 -7.39 -4.00
C LEU A 207 -8.95 -8.50 -3.82
N LYS A 208 -10.16 -8.25 -4.31
CA LYS A 208 -11.34 -9.15 -4.25
C LYS A 208 -11.14 -10.61 -4.73
N ARG A 209 -10.02 -10.95 -5.37
CA ARG A 209 -9.84 -12.22 -6.10
C ARG A 209 -9.08 -13.33 -5.36
N GLN A 210 -8.32 -13.03 -4.31
CA GLN A 210 -7.39 -14.02 -3.72
C GLN A 210 -7.69 -14.46 -2.29
N PHE A 211 -8.54 -13.74 -1.57
CA PHE A 211 -8.85 -14.04 -0.19
C PHE A 211 -10.36 -14.10 0.01
N ASP A 212 -10.87 -15.17 0.62
CA ASP A 212 -12.27 -15.30 1.05
C ASP A 212 -12.52 -14.42 2.28
N TYR A 213 -12.26 -13.13 2.13
CA TYR A 213 -11.97 -12.25 3.26
C TYR A 213 -13.24 -11.82 4.01
N TYR A 214 -14.41 -11.69 3.36
CA TYR A 214 -15.65 -11.30 4.04
C TYR A 214 -16.88 -11.78 3.29
N ARG A 215 -17.68 -12.65 3.90
CA ARG A 215 -18.98 -13.07 3.35
C ARG A 215 -20.17 -12.26 3.88
N SER A 216 -20.02 -11.20 4.68
CA SER A 216 -21.20 -10.70 5.42
C SER A 216 -21.35 -9.22 5.73
N THR A 217 -20.52 -8.27 5.29
CA THR A 217 -20.91 -6.84 5.46
C THR A 217 -20.28 -5.91 4.43
N PRO A 218 -21.07 -5.05 3.74
CA PRO A 218 -20.51 -3.98 2.92
C PRO A 218 -19.69 -3.04 3.82
N MET A 219 -18.41 -2.85 3.49
CA MET A 219 -17.55 -1.93 4.22
C MET A 219 -18.09 -0.50 4.09
N ALA A 220 -18.26 0.18 5.22
CA ALA A 220 -18.56 1.60 5.25
C ALA A 220 -17.50 2.40 4.46
N PRO A 221 -17.86 3.53 3.84
CA PRO A 221 -16.89 4.37 3.15
C PRO A 221 -15.79 4.84 4.12
N PRO A 222 -14.54 5.04 3.63
CA PRO A 222 -13.45 5.50 4.48
C PRO A 222 -13.75 6.89 5.07
N PHE A 223 -13.29 7.11 6.30
CA PHE A 223 -13.37 8.41 6.96
C PHE A 223 -12.66 9.49 6.14
N ARG A 224 -13.29 10.65 5.96
CA ARG A 224 -12.71 11.81 5.29
C ARG A 224 -12.49 12.95 6.28
N LEU A 225 -11.23 13.31 6.51
CA LEU A 225 -10.89 14.44 7.37
C LEU A 225 -11.13 15.78 6.64
N VAL A 226 -12.01 16.61 7.21
CA VAL A 226 -12.14 18.04 6.86
C VAL A 226 -11.59 18.86 8.02
N PRO A 227 -10.38 19.46 7.93
CA PRO A 227 -9.70 20.05 9.08
C PRO A 227 -10.51 21.09 9.85
N SER A 228 -11.20 22.00 9.16
CA SER A 228 -12.01 23.05 9.79
C SER A 228 -13.19 22.49 10.59
N GLN A 229 -13.92 21.53 10.02
CA GLN A 229 -15.03 20.85 10.69
C GLN A 229 -14.53 20.03 11.89
N PHE A 230 -13.37 19.38 11.75
CA PHE A 230 -12.77 18.58 12.81
C PHE A 230 -12.34 19.46 14.00
N LEU A 231 -11.72 20.61 13.75
CA LEU A 231 -11.37 21.59 14.78
C LEU A 231 -12.61 22.18 15.46
N SER A 232 -13.65 22.51 14.69
CA SER A 232 -14.92 22.98 15.24
C SER A 232 -15.53 21.95 16.21
N LYS A 233 -15.56 20.68 15.80
CA LYS A 233 -16.04 19.58 16.64
C LYS A 233 -15.15 19.36 17.87
N ALA A 234 -13.83 19.46 17.72
CA ALA A 234 -12.88 19.34 18.82
C ALA A 234 -13.15 20.39 19.92
N ARG A 235 -13.42 21.65 19.54
CA ARG A 235 -13.78 22.71 20.49
C ARG A 235 -15.09 22.41 21.21
N ALA A 236 -16.11 21.96 20.47
CA ALA A 236 -17.41 21.61 21.04
C ALA A 236 -17.38 20.38 21.95
N GLN A 237 -16.43 19.47 21.74
CA GLN A 237 -16.29 18.20 22.46
C GLN A 237 -14.96 18.11 23.20
N ARG A 238 -14.55 19.21 23.84
CA ARG A 238 -13.35 19.24 24.68
C ARG A 238 -13.47 18.23 25.82
N PRO A 239 -12.40 17.47 26.15
CA PRO A 239 -12.49 16.49 27.23
C PRO A 239 -12.49 17.19 28.59
N HIS A 240 -13.36 16.75 29.49
CA HIS A 240 -13.41 17.27 30.86
C HIS A 240 -12.20 16.83 31.69
N ASN A 241 -11.73 15.60 31.51
CA ASN A 241 -10.62 15.00 32.24
C ASN A 241 -9.51 14.63 31.25
N ALA A 242 -8.78 15.63 30.76
CA ALA A 242 -7.60 15.38 29.94
C ALA A 242 -6.49 14.75 30.80
N GLU A 243 -5.83 13.72 30.27
CA GLU A 243 -4.74 13.02 30.94
C GLU A 243 -3.44 13.32 30.20
N PRO A 244 -2.29 13.46 30.90
CA PRO A 244 -1.00 13.77 30.29
C PRO A 244 -0.38 12.53 29.63
N THR A 245 -1.08 11.89 28.69
CA THR A 245 -0.54 10.81 27.87
C THR A 245 -0.94 10.94 26.39
N ALA A 246 -0.04 10.61 25.47
CA ALA A 246 -0.36 10.64 24.04
C ALA A 246 -1.50 9.66 23.66
N SER A 247 -1.59 8.53 24.36
CA SER A 247 -2.69 7.57 24.14
C SER A 247 -4.06 8.16 24.48
N LYS A 248 -4.17 8.96 25.55
CA LYS A 248 -5.43 9.61 25.94
C LYS A 248 -5.80 10.76 25.02
N PHE A 249 -4.81 11.51 24.54
CA PHE A 249 -5.01 12.48 23.46
C PHE A 249 -5.54 11.80 22.19
N ALA A 250 -4.89 10.72 21.74
CA ALA A 250 -5.32 9.96 20.57
C ALA A 250 -6.72 9.35 20.76
N GLN A 251 -7.04 8.85 21.95
CA GLN A 251 -8.37 8.32 22.27
C GLN A 251 -9.45 9.41 22.17
N TRP A 252 -9.16 10.62 22.64
CA TRP A 252 -10.07 11.75 22.46
C TRP A 252 -10.25 12.09 20.98
N LEU A 253 -9.18 12.17 20.19
CA LEU A 253 -9.28 12.40 18.74
C LEU A 253 -10.14 11.35 18.05
N TYR A 254 -10.00 10.07 18.45
CA TYR A 254 -10.84 8.98 17.95
C TYR A 254 -12.32 9.23 18.24
N SER A 255 -12.65 9.67 19.46
CA SER A 255 -14.03 9.95 19.89
C SER A 255 -14.73 11.00 19.02
N LEU A 256 -13.97 11.94 18.45
CA LEU A 256 -14.51 13.02 17.60
C LEU A 256 -15.07 12.51 16.26
N TYR A 257 -14.76 11.30 15.82
CA TYR A 257 -15.34 10.74 14.59
C TYR A 257 -15.89 9.34 14.74
N ALA A 258 -15.67 8.68 15.88
CA ALA A 258 -16.16 7.34 16.14
C ALA A 258 -17.69 7.25 15.97
N ASP A 259 -18.49 8.22 16.44
CA ASP A 259 -19.97 8.09 16.37
C ASP A 259 -20.54 8.13 14.94
N ALA A 260 -19.78 8.65 13.97
CA ALA A 260 -20.20 8.69 12.57
C ALA A 260 -19.75 7.46 11.77
N TYR A 261 -18.84 6.65 12.32
CA TYR A 261 -18.16 5.55 11.60
C TYR A 261 -17.91 4.29 12.44
N GLY A 262 -18.43 4.26 13.67
CA GLY A 262 -18.25 3.19 14.65
C GLY A 262 -19.48 3.11 15.56
N SER A 263 -19.91 1.90 15.86
CA SER A 263 -20.99 1.60 16.79
C SER A 263 -20.50 1.66 18.25
N PRO A 264 -21.38 1.90 19.23
CA PRO A 264 -21.05 1.71 20.65
C PRO A 264 -20.51 0.30 20.96
N HIS A 265 -20.93 -0.69 20.15
CA HIS A 265 -20.38 -2.05 20.18
C HIS A 265 -18.89 -2.09 19.80
N ASP A 266 -18.45 -1.33 18.78
CA ASP A 266 -17.03 -1.21 18.41
C ASP A 266 -16.17 -0.56 19.51
N ARG A 267 -16.76 0.29 20.37
CA ARG A 267 -16.06 0.89 21.52
C ARG A 267 -15.85 -0.10 22.67
N ASP A 268 -16.87 -0.89 22.99
CA ASP A 268 -16.78 -1.92 24.04
C ASP A 268 -16.00 -3.15 23.58
N GLU A 269 -16.12 -3.53 22.31
CA GLU A 269 -15.22 -4.47 21.67
C GLU A 269 -13.80 -3.90 21.61
N GLY A 270 -13.59 -2.61 21.34
CA GLY A 270 -12.25 -2.00 21.33
C GLY A 270 -11.51 -2.10 22.67
N LYS A 271 -12.21 -2.03 23.81
CA LYS A 271 -11.63 -2.27 25.15
C LYS A 271 -11.36 -3.76 25.42
N LYS A 272 -12.31 -4.66 25.10
CA LYS A 272 -12.11 -6.11 25.24
C LYS A 272 -11.09 -6.67 24.25
N ALA A 273 -10.96 -6.01 23.11
CA ALA A 273 -9.99 -6.28 22.08
C ALA A 273 -8.63 -5.72 22.45
N GLN A 274 -8.40 -4.96 23.54
CA GLN A 274 -7.03 -4.57 23.88
C GLN A 274 -6.13 -5.79 24.07
N ASP A 275 -6.59 -6.84 24.73
CA ASP A 275 -5.82 -8.07 24.88
C ASP A 275 -5.68 -8.85 23.56
N ALA A 276 -6.75 -8.92 22.76
CA ALA A 276 -6.72 -9.54 21.44
C ALA A 276 -5.90 -8.75 20.41
N ILE A 277 -5.87 -7.43 20.50
CA ILE A 277 -5.08 -6.48 19.72
C ILE A 277 -3.64 -6.54 20.20
N LEU A 278 -3.38 -6.67 21.50
CA LEU A 278 -2.03 -6.90 22.04
C LEU A 278 -1.51 -8.27 21.62
N ALA A 279 -2.34 -9.31 21.60
CA ALA A 279 -1.99 -10.63 21.09
C ALA A 279 -1.79 -10.61 19.56
N ALA A 280 -2.67 -9.94 18.80
CA ALA A 280 -2.54 -9.77 17.36
C ALA A 280 -1.35 -8.88 16.99
N ARG A 281 -1.06 -7.85 17.79
CA ARG A 281 0.16 -7.03 17.70
C ARG A 281 1.39 -7.86 18.01
N ARG A 282 1.35 -8.75 19.01
CA ARG A 282 2.42 -9.73 19.29
C ARG A 282 2.61 -10.71 18.13
N GLY A 283 1.53 -11.18 17.50
CA GLY A 283 1.58 -12.00 16.30
C GLY A 283 2.18 -11.26 15.10
N ALA A 284 1.70 -10.05 14.82
CA ALA A 284 2.25 -9.15 13.80
C ALA A 284 3.73 -8.82 14.06
N TYR A 285 4.10 -8.68 15.34
CA TYR A 285 5.48 -8.44 15.78
C TYR A 285 6.37 -9.68 15.63
N ALA A 286 5.90 -10.89 15.95
CA ALA A 286 6.64 -12.13 15.72
C ALA A 286 6.90 -12.39 14.23
N CYS A 287 6.22 -11.65 13.34
CA CYS A 287 6.44 -11.61 11.91
C CYS A 287 7.40 -10.50 11.45
N VAL A 288 7.98 -9.73 12.38
CA VAL A 288 8.97 -8.69 12.12
C VAL A 288 10.27 -9.13 12.78
N ASP A 289 11.04 -9.99 12.10
CA ASP A 289 12.40 -10.29 12.54
C ASP A 289 13.29 -9.03 12.36
N ALA A 290 13.71 -8.46 13.49
CA ALA A 290 14.56 -7.28 13.51
C ALA A 290 15.92 -7.57 12.86
N ASP A 291 16.42 -8.80 12.96
CA ASP A 291 17.74 -9.17 12.44
C ASP A 291 17.75 -9.20 10.91
N VAL A 292 16.67 -9.68 10.28
CA VAL A 292 16.51 -9.67 8.82
C VAL A 292 16.42 -8.25 8.27
N LEU A 293 15.72 -7.37 8.99
CA LEU A 293 15.66 -5.95 8.64
C LEU A 293 17.03 -5.29 8.78
N LEU A 294 17.75 -5.53 9.87
CA LEU A 294 19.10 -4.99 10.08
C LEU A 294 20.10 -5.47 9.03
N ALA A 295 20.04 -6.75 8.63
CA ALA A 295 20.90 -7.30 7.59
C ALA A 295 20.66 -6.66 6.21
N SER A 296 19.40 -6.28 5.94
CA SER A 296 19.01 -5.72 4.63
C SER A 296 19.14 -4.19 4.56
N PHE A 297 19.15 -3.51 5.71
CA PHE A 297 19.17 -2.05 5.85
C PHE A 297 20.16 -1.63 6.95
N PRO A 298 21.47 -1.94 6.78
CA PRO A 298 22.47 -1.81 7.84
C PRO A 298 22.68 -0.37 8.32
N GLU A 299 22.29 0.63 7.53
CA GLU A 299 22.34 2.03 7.92
C GLU A 299 21.26 2.42 8.94
N TRP A 300 20.23 1.60 9.13
CA TRP A 300 19.13 1.87 10.06
C TRP A 300 19.24 1.03 11.32
N GLN A 301 19.21 1.69 12.47
CA GLN A 301 19.24 1.05 13.79
C GLN A 301 17.89 1.22 14.50
N LEU A 302 17.33 0.14 15.03
CA LEU A 302 16.20 0.21 15.95
C LEU A 302 16.69 0.71 17.32
N VAL A 303 16.30 1.93 17.70
CA VAL A 303 16.73 2.56 18.97
C VAL A 303 15.69 2.47 20.08
N HIS A 304 14.42 2.22 19.73
CA HIS A 304 13.36 1.98 20.69
C HIS A 304 12.34 0.98 20.15
N ASN A 305 11.88 0.08 21.02
CA ASN A 305 10.86 -0.91 20.74
C ASN A 305 9.85 -0.97 21.90
N GLY A 306 8.75 -0.23 21.78
CA GLY A 306 7.66 -0.21 22.76
C GLY A 306 6.79 -1.47 22.75
N MET A 307 7.07 -2.43 21.84
CA MET A 307 6.27 -3.65 21.65
C MET A 307 6.81 -4.86 22.43
N GLN A 308 8.08 -4.86 22.84
CA GLN A 308 8.71 -5.93 23.62
C GLN A 308 8.38 -5.77 25.12
N MET A 309 7.16 -6.14 25.51
CA MET A 309 6.76 -6.22 26.92
C MET A 309 6.83 -7.66 27.42
N ALA A 310 8.05 -8.18 27.63
CA ALA A 310 8.26 -9.43 28.36
C ALA A 310 9.19 -9.21 29.58
N GLN A 311 8.56 -9.17 30.75
CA GLN A 311 8.97 -9.80 32.02
C GLN A 311 9.94 -9.16 33.02
N SER A 312 10.56 -8.00 32.81
CA SER A 312 11.24 -7.35 33.94
C SER A 312 11.43 -5.84 33.77
N ALA A 313 10.99 -5.12 34.81
CA ALA A 313 10.98 -3.67 34.98
C ALA A 313 9.97 -2.89 34.11
N ILE A 314 9.29 -1.96 34.78
CA ILE A 314 8.25 -1.06 34.29
C ILE A 314 8.70 -0.36 32.99
N PRO A 315 7.85 -0.17 31.96
CA PRO A 315 8.27 0.58 30.78
C PRO A 315 8.54 2.04 31.18
N ASP A 316 9.79 2.48 31.04
CA ASP A 316 10.15 3.89 31.06
C ASP A 316 9.48 4.56 29.86
N TYR A 317 8.30 5.11 30.08
CA TYR A 317 7.68 6.05 29.15
C TYR A 317 8.60 7.27 29.02
N PHE A 318 8.62 7.86 27.83
CA PHE A 318 9.31 9.13 27.65
C PHE A 318 8.42 10.27 28.14
N LYS A 319 9.03 11.32 28.67
CA LYS A 319 8.36 12.58 29.03
C LYS A 319 8.70 13.65 27.99
N ILE A 320 7.72 14.49 27.67
CA ILE A 320 7.91 15.66 26.81
C ILE A 320 7.54 16.89 27.63
N ASP A 321 8.55 17.57 28.18
CA ASP A 321 8.34 18.68 29.11
C ASP A 321 7.67 19.88 28.47
N ASP A 322 7.83 20.08 27.17
CA ASP A 322 7.22 21.19 26.42
C ASP A 322 5.73 20.98 26.13
N LEU A 323 5.24 19.74 26.23
CA LEU A 323 3.83 19.43 26.09
C LEU A 323 3.26 19.11 27.47
N LYS A 324 2.49 20.04 28.03
CA LYS A 324 1.89 19.87 29.36
C LYS A 324 0.38 19.79 29.32
N VAL A 325 -0.20 18.89 30.11
CA VAL A 325 -1.64 18.80 30.40
C VAL A 325 -1.81 19.01 31.89
N PHE A 326 -2.52 20.08 32.28
CA PHE A 326 -2.66 20.49 33.69
C PHE A 326 -1.31 20.62 34.45
N GLY A 327 -0.28 21.10 33.77
CA GLY A 327 1.07 21.30 34.35
C GLY A 327 1.95 20.04 34.36
N GLU A 328 1.40 18.86 34.11
CA GLU A 328 2.17 17.62 33.99
C GLU A 328 2.71 17.42 32.57
N ALA A 329 3.98 17.01 32.45
CA ALA A 329 4.60 16.66 31.19
C ALA A 329 3.90 15.46 30.53
N LEU A 330 3.72 15.54 29.21
CA LEU A 330 3.08 14.50 28.41
C LEU A 330 3.95 13.24 28.42
N ARG A 331 3.34 12.10 28.77
CA ARG A 331 3.97 10.78 28.73
C ARG A 331 3.68 10.08 27.42
N VAL A 332 4.70 9.50 26.80
CA VAL A 332 4.60 8.83 25.50
C VAL A 332 5.36 7.51 25.45
N LEU A 333 4.88 6.58 24.63
CA LEU A 333 5.51 5.28 24.40
C LEU A 333 5.33 4.90 22.92
N PRO A 334 6.25 5.29 22.03
CA PRO A 334 6.19 4.97 20.61
C PRO A 334 6.32 3.45 20.37
N ASP A 335 5.67 2.91 19.34
CA ASP A 335 5.79 1.47 19.06
C ASP A 335 7.22 1.14 18.58
N LEU A 336 7.76 1.89 17.61
CA LEU A 336 9.14 1.72 17.13
C LEU A 336 9.79 3.08 16.83
N ILE A 337 11.10 3.20 17.10
CA ILE A 337 11.93 4.32 16.64
C ILE A 337 13.18 3.76 15.96
N TYR A 338 13.44 4.19 14.74
CA TYR A 338 14.66 3.89 14.00
C TYR A 338 15.49 5.16 13.82
N ARG A 339 16.81 5.01 13.83
CA ARG A 339 17.77 6.07 13.53
C ARG A 339 18.70 5.63 12.41
N ASN A 340 18.85 6.45 11.39
CA ASN A 340 19.88 6.25 10.39
C ASN A 340 21.24 6.64 10.99
N GLN A 341 22.18 5.69 11.07
CA GLN A 341 23.48 5.91 11.71
C GLN A 341 24.38 6.87 10.92
N ARG A 342 24.18 6.98 9.61
CA ARG A 342 24.99 7.83 8.74
C ARG A 342 24.45 9.26 8.66
N THR A 343 23.14 9.41 8.49
CA THR A 343 22.50 10.72 8.27
C THR A 343 21.91 11.32 9.55
N GLY A 344 21.76 10.53 10.61
CA GLY A 344 21.12 10.94 11.85
C GLY A 344 19.59 11.01 11.78
N GLU A 345 19.00 10.74 10.61
CA GLU A 345 17.55 10.80 10.38
C GLU A 345 16.79 9.83 11.28
N ILE A 346 15.57 10.21 11.68
CA ILE A 346 14.73 9.41 12.57
C ILE A 346 13.43 9.02 11.88
N ILE A 347 13.06 7.75 12.02
CA ILE A 347 11.73 7.24 11.69
C ILE A 347 11.02 6.84 12.97
N ILE A 348 9.77 7.28 13.15
CA ILE A 348 8.89 6.83 14.24
C ILE A 348 7.72 6.08 13.63
N VAL A 349 7.42 4.89 14.14
CA VAL A 349 6.34 4.04 13.64
C VAL A 349 5.29 3.86 14.74
N GLU A 350 4.02 4.04 14.37
CA GLU A 350 2.86 3.61 15.14
C GLU A 350 2.13 2.52 14.36
N ILE A 351 1.91 1.38 15.00
CA ILE A 351 1.35 0.16 14.42
C ILE A 351 -0.08 -0.01 14.92
N LYS A 352 -1.07 0.08 14.03
CA LYS A 352 -2.45 -0.28 14.33
C LYS A 352 -2.83 -1.58 13.64
N HIS A 353 -3.64 -2.38 14.33
CA HIS A 353 -4.36 -3.49 13.70
C HIS A 353 -5.78 -3.02 13.41
N SER A 354 -6.24 -3.17 12.17
CA SER A 354 -7.60 -2.79 11.78
C SER A 354 -8.09 -3.58 10.59
N ARG A 355 -9.37 -3.93 10.65
CA ARG A 355 -10.15 -4.53 9.56
C ARG A 355 -10.99 -3.50 8.81
N MET A 356 -11.01 -2.25 9.26
CA MET A 356 -11.83 -1.19 8.67
C MET A 356 -11.30 -0.76 7.29
N ALA A 357 -12.13 -0.03 6.55
CA ALA A 357 -11.69 0.71 5.37
C ALA A 357 -10.65 1.75 5.79
N ILE A 358 -9.47 1.69 5.19
CA ILE A 358 -8.34 2.56 5.56
C ILE A 358 -8.49 3.86 4.76
N PRO A 359 -8.61 5.03 5.41
CA PRO A 359 -8.54 6.30 4.71
C PRO A 359 -7.18 6.44 4.02
N SER A 360 -7.15 7.02 2.82
CA SER A 360 -5.90 7.31 2.09
C SER A 360 -4.88 8.09 2.94
N ASN A 361 -5.40 8.92 3.85
CA ASN A 361 -4.62 9.72 4.77
C ASN A 361 -4.65 9.22 6.22
N LEU A 362 -4.88 7.92 6.45
CA LEU A 362 -5.09 7.31 7.77
C LEU A 362 -6.07 8.08 8.68
N TRP A 363 -6.13 7.69 9.94
CA TRP A 363 -7.01 8.28 10.93
C TRP A 363 -6.32 9.38 11.76
N PRO A 364 -7.03 10.45 12.15
CA PRO A 364 -6.47 11.56 12.94
C PRO A 364 -5.86 11.14 14.28
N ASN A 365 -6.39 10.10 14.91
CA ASN A 365 -5.87 9.61 16.19
C ASN A 365 -4.45 9.01 16.06
N ILE A 366 -4.15 8.32 14.96
CA ILE A 366 -2.81 7.80 14.66
C ILE A 366 -1.83 8.96 14.48
N TRP A 367 -2.21 9.96 13.68
CA TRP A 367 -1.38 11.13 13.45
C TRP A 367 -1.18 11.99 14.69
N GLY A 368 -2.21 12.19 15.51
CA GLY A 368 -2.06 12.92 16.76
C GLY A 368 -1.07 12.25 17.71
N GLN A 369 -1.12 10.91 17.79
CA GLN A 369 -0.18 10.11 18.57
C GLN A 369 1.27 10.27 18.04
N LEU A 370 1.47 10.10 16.73
CA LEU A 370 2.76 10.29 16.06
C LEU A 370 3.29 11.72 16.17
N TRP A 371 2.42 12.74 16.11
CA TRP A 371 2.81 14.14 16.30
C TRP A 371 3.35 14.37 17.71
N CYS A 372 2.73 13.79 18.75
CA CYS A 372 3.26 13.85 20.11
C CYS A 372 4.66 13.22 20.18
N TYR A 373 4.86 12.04 19.59
CA TYR A 373 6.16 11.37 19.60
C TYR A 373 7.26 12.18 18.91
N ALA A 374 6.90 12.91 17.86
CA ALA A 374 7.81 13.79 17.16
C ALA A 374 8.31 14.99 18.00
N GLN A 375 7.68 15.26 19.16
CA GLN A 375 8.13 16.31 20.08
C GLN A 375 9.17 15.84 21.11
N LEU A 376 9.57 14.57 21.10
CA LEU A 376 10.69 14.10 21.92
C LEU A 376 11.96 14.88 21.57
N GLU A 377 12.75 15.27 22.57
CA GLU A 377 13.96 16.09 22.40
C GLU A 377 14.91 15.52 21.34
N GLN A 378 15.35 14.27 21.51
CA GLN A 378 16.20 13.56 20.55
C GLN A 378 15.62 13.47 19.13
N VAL A 379 14.29 13.55 18.99
CA VAL A 379 13.61 13.54 17.68
C VAL A 379 13.61 14.92 17.06
N ARG A 380 13.36 15.96 17.85
CA ARG A 380 13.40 17.36 17.40
C ARG A 380 14.78 17.79 16.94
N GLU A 381 15.83 17.24 17.55
CA GLU A 381 17.22 17.52 17.19
C GLU A 381 17.68 16.80 15.91
N SER A 382 16.94 15.78 15.45
CA SER A 382 17.29 15.05 14.23
C SER A 382 17.29 15.96 12.99
N PRO A 383 18.19 15.76 12.00
CA PRO A 383 18.16 16.51 10.75
C PRO A 383 16.84 16.34 9.98
N SER A 384 16.27 15.13 10.00
CA SER A 384 14.99 14.80 9.37
C SER A 384 14.19 13.84 10.24
N VAL A 385 12.86 13.99 10.20
CA VAL A 385 11.94 13.12 10.95
C VAL A 385 10.82 12.66 10.02
N THR A 386 10.69 11.35 9.88
CA THR A 386 9.56 10.74 9.19
C THR A 386 8.71 9.98 10.20
N ILE A 387 7.44 10.35 10.29
CA ILE A 387 6.45 9.61 11.07
C ILE A 387 5.67 8.66 10.16
N ILE A 388 5.45 7.44 10.62
CA ILE A 388 4.85 6.36 9.83
C ILE A 388 3.70 5.73 10.60
N GLY A 389 2.51 5.73 10.01
CA GLY A 389 1.39 4.92 10.48
C GLY A 389 1.33 3.62 9.69
N GLU A 390 1.56 2.49 10.34
CA GLU A 390 1.34 1.17 9.75
C GLU A 390 -0.02 0.62 10.18
N VAL A 391 -0.77 0.10 9.22
CA VAL A 391 -2.04 -0.58 9.46
C VAL A 391 -1.90 -2.02 9.02
N TRP A 392 -2.18 -2.94 9.93
CA TRP A 392 -2.09 -4.38 9.75
C TRP A 392 -3.47 -5.03 9.84
N GLY A 393 -3.63 -6.20 9.22
CA GLY A 393 -4.86 -6.99 9.31
C GLY A 393 -4.65 -8.48 9.14
N ASP A 394 -5.65 -9.27 9.59
CA ASP A 394 -5.65 -10.74 9.54
C ASP A 394 -6.35 -11.26 8.30
N ALA A 395 -5.67 -12.10 7.53
CA ALA A 395 -6.15 -12.71 6.31
C ALA A 395 -6.21 -14.23 6.46
N TRP A 396 -7.19 -14.87 5.83
CA TRP A 396 -7.23 -16.32 5.69
C TRP A 396 -7.03 -16.67 4.22
N ALA A 397 -5.98 -17.42 3.92
CA ALA A 397 -5.70 -17.88 2.58
C ALA A 397 -5.91 -19.39 2.50
N TYR A 398 -6.70 -19.82 1.52
CA TYR A 398 -6.83 -21.24 1.19
C TYR A 398 -5.77 -21.63 0.16
N PHE A 399 -4.82 -22.46 0.58
CA PHE A 399 -3.78 -22.97 -0.30
C PHE A 399 -4.22 -24.31 -0.89
N LYS A 400 -4.71 -24.28 -2.15
CA LYS A 400 -5.19 -25.49 -2.87
C LYS A 400 -4.23 -26.68 -2.79
N TRP A 401 -2.93 -26.42 -2.88
CA TRP A 401 -1.89 -27.46 -2.85
C TRP A 401 -1.66 -28.08 -1.46
N ARG A 402 -1.95 -27.36 -0.37
CA ARG A 402 -1.92 -27.90 1.00
C ARG A 402 -3.27 -28.42 1.48
N ARG A 403 -4.36 -28.11 0.76
CA ARG A 403 -5.75 -28.29 1.23
C ARG A 403 -5.95 -27.73 2.64
N SER A 404 -5.24 -26.66 2.98
CA SER A 404 -5.28 -26.01 4.29
C SER A 404 -5.56 -24.53 4.15
N THR A 405 -6.29 -24.00 5.12
CA THR A 405 -6.40 -22.56 5.37
C THR A 405 -5.28 -22.16 6.31
N SER A 406 -4.45 -21.20 5.94
CA SER A 406 -3.48 -20.62 6.86
C SER A 406 -3.92 -19.22 7.25
N HIS A 407 -3.75 -18.90 8.54
CA HIS A 407 -3.92 -17.56 9.06
C HIS A 407 -2.67 -16.74 8.74
N LEU A 408 -2.88 -15.66 8.01
CA LEU A 408 -1.88 -14.72 7.58
C LEU A 408 -2.11 -13.36 8.28
N VAL A 409 -1.05 -12.63 8.51
CA VAL A 409 -1.07 -11.24 8.93
C VAL A 409 -0.44 -10.43 7.80
N CYS A 410 -1.07 -9.34 7.39
CA CYS A 410 -0.64 -8.55 6.24
C CYS A 410 -0.51 -7.07 6.60
N LEU A 411 0.51 -6.42 6.02
CA LEU A 411 0.60 -4.96 6.04
C LEU A 411 -0.40 -4.42 5.02
N ARG A 412 -1.44 -3.76 5.51
CA ARG A 412 -2.52 -3.21 4.67
C ARG A 412 -2.22 -1.80 4.20
N ALA A 413 -1.52 -1.01 5.02
CA ALA A 413 -1.07 0.32 4.66
C ALA A 413 0.18 0.70 5.47
N SER A 414 1.05 1.51 4.87
CA SER A 414 2.14 2.20 5.55
C SER A 414 2.21 3.61 4.99
N VAL A 415 1.76 4.59 5.77
CA VAL A 415 1.65 5.99 5.31
C VAL A 415 2.69 6.81 6.04
N ARG A 416 3.44 7.62 5.28
CA ARG A 416 4.58 8.40 5.76
C ARG A 416 4.25 9.89 5.72
N ARG A 417 4.74 10.65 6.69
CA ARG A 417 4.64 12.11 6.73
C ARG A 417 5.88 12.73 7.34
N ASP A 418 6.18 13.96 6.92
CA ASP A 418 7.05 14.85 7.67
C ASP A 418 6.23 15.48 8.82
N SER A 419 6.60 15.18 10.06
CA SER A 419 5.94 15.73 11.25
C SER A 419 6.17 17.23 11.43
N ARG A 420 7.16 17.80 10.75
CA ARG A 420 7.55 19.23 10.83
C ARG A 420 6.89 20.07 9.75
N ALA A 421 6.14 19.46 8.82
CA ALA A 421 5.38 20.20 7.82
C ALA A 421 4.47 21.23 8.50
N PRO A 422 4.54 22.54 8.14
CA PRO A 422 3.87 23.60 8.92
C PRO A 422 2.36 23.44 9.09
N ALA A 423 1.67 22.90 8.06
CA ALA A 423 0.24 22.63 8.13
C ALA A 423 -0.10 21.47 9.08
N TYR A 424 0.77 20.45 9.13
CA TYR A 424 0.62 19.31 10.01
C TYR A 424 0.82 19.71 11.48
N ASP A 425 1.94 20.35 11.80
CA ASP A 425 2.25 20.77 13.16
C ASP A 425 1.18 21.72 13.69
N ARG A 426 0.80 22.75 12.92
CA ARG A 426 -0.23 23.71 13.32
C ARG A 426 -1.56 23.03 13.65
N PHE A 427 -1.98 22.07 12.82
CA PHE A 427 -3.24 21.36 13.03
C PHE A 427 -3.23 20.55 14.33
N PHE A 428 -2.19 19.74 14.55
CA PHE A 428 -2.13 18.88 15.75
C PHE A 428 -1.77 19.66 17.02
N ARG A 429 -0.98 20.72 16.92
CA ARG A 429 -0.74 21.67 18.01
C ARG A 429 -2.05 22.33 18.45
N THR A 430 -2.84 22.84 17.51
CA THR A 430 -4.17 23.42 17.82
C THR A 430 -5.10 22.40 18.48
N LEU A 431 -5.11 21.15 18.00
CA LEU A 431 -5.88 20.08 18.64
C LEU A 431 -5.39 19.77 20.05
N PHE A 432 -4.08 19.76 20.27
CA PHE A 432 -3.49 19.55 21.59
C PHE A 432 -3.78 20.71 22.54
N ASP A 433 -3.77 21.95 22.04
CA ASP A 433 -4.16 23.14 22.80
C ASP A 433 -5.62 23.05 23.27
N ILE A 434 -6.54 22.68 22.38
CA ILE A 434 -7.93 22.40 22.74
C ILE A 434 -8.02 21.28 23.79
N TYR A 435 -7.25 20.20 23.61
CA TYR A 435 -7.23 19.05 24.52
C TYR A 435 -6.78 19.41 25.93
N ARG A 436 -5.64 20.11 26.06
CA ARG A 436 -5.07 20.52 27.35
C ARG A 436 -5.77 21.74 27.94
N GLY A 437 -6.54 22.42 27.11
CA GLY A 437 -7.46 23.45 27.54
C GLY A 437 -7.01 24.89 27.45
N VAL A 438 -6.07 25.16 26.56
CA VAL A 438 -5.60 26.50 26.19
C VAL A 438 -6.42 26.98 24.99
N GLU A 439 -6.90 28.23 25.05
CA GLU A 439 -7.61 28.88 23.93
C GLU A 439 -6.67 29.55 22.94
#